data_AF-A0A7K1UL95-F1
#
_entry.id   AF-A0A7K1UL95-F1
#
_cell.length_a   1.000
_cell.length_b   1.000
_cell.length_c   1.000
_cell.angle_alpha   90.00
_cell.angle_beta   90.00
_cell.angle_gamma   90.00
#
_symmetry.space_group_name_H-M   'P 1'
#
loop_
_entity.id
_entity.type
_entity.pdbx_description
1 polymer ?
#
loop_
_entity_poly.entity_id
_entity_poly.type
_entity_poly.pdbx_seq_one_letter_code
_entity_poly.pdbx_strand_id
1 'polypeptide(L)'
;MSELDAEELAARLSDRTPAGIAAQIGGLIEHKILPVDSRLPTVRELAQELGVSVGTIAQAWSHLREQGLVETRRRGGTRVLPRARRRAEDFAGPGAPLKMLGFLTHPLPGSADSANYEQTMQSIELGEQLGFDAAWLAAPEQRGETYSPLSILAAASQRTRRIRLGTYGADPAEHPANRFTLERLCGGRLVEFDERRVFLATAVPTDTASREQEARYRDYVQNQQPDPAPLLGTSDEIADAMLQQAGYLEVDEAAFALPPGFSYEDYVQILTDIATRLAPALGRPNPS
;
A
#
# COMPACT_ATOMS: atom_id res chain seq x y z
N MET A 1 3.43 16.42 17.70
CA MET A 1 3.86 15.19 18.39
C MET A 1 2.85 14.95 19.49
N SER A 2 1.97 13.94 19.34
CA SER A 2 1.03 13.60 20.41
C SER A 2 1.79 12.77 21.44
N GLU A 3 2.10 13.38 22.58
CA GLU A 3 2.71 12.73 23.74
C GLU A 3 1.56 12.51 24.72
N LEU A 4 1.06 11.27 24.80
CA LEU A 4 0.13 10.89 25.86
C LEU A 4 0.97 10.69 27.12
N ASP A 5 0.67 11.45 28.17
CA ASP A 5 1.36 11.31 29.44
C ASP A 5 0.97 10.00 30.16
N ALA A 6 1.64 9.72 31.29
CA ALA A 6 1.44 8.47 32.01
C ALA A 6 0.02 8.31 32.57
N GLU A 7 -0.60 9.41 33.01
CA GLU A 7 -1.93 9.43 33.61
C GLU A 7 -3.00 9.17 32.55
N GLU A 8 -2.90 9.86 31.41
CA GLU A 8 -3.81 9.68 30.28
C GLU A 8 -3.71 8.27 29.70
N LEU A 9 -2.50 7.72 29.57
CA LEU A 9 -2.31 6.36 29.12
C LEU A 9 -2.88 5.36 30.13
N ALA A 10 -2.63 5.56 31.42
CA ALA A 10 -3.13 4.67 32.48
C ALA A 10 -4.66 4.63 32.55
N ALA A 11 -5.33 5.77 32.31
CA ALA A 11 -6.79 5.85 32.29
C ALA A 11 -7.46 4.98 31.20
N ARG A 12 -6.71 4.60 30.15
CA ARG A 12 -7.17 3.78 29.03
C ARG A 12 -6.85 2.29 29.20
N LEU A 13 -6.15 1.91 30.26
CA LEU A 13 -5.69 0.54 30.52
C LEU A 13 -6.45 -0.05 31.70
N SER A 14 -7.33 -1.00 31.40
CA SER A 14 -8.16 -1.69 32.39
C SER A 14 -7.56 -3.01 32.84
N ASP A 15 -6.88 -3.74 31.96
CA ASP A 15 -6.19 -4.97 32.29
C ASP A 15 -4.81 -4.64 32.88
N ARG A 16 -4.49 -5.23 34.03
CA ARG A 16 -3.25 -4.96 34.78
C ARG A 16 -2.23 -6.10 34.65
N THR A 17 -2.50 -7.09 33.80
CA THR A 17 -1.55 -8.15 33.45
C THR A 17 -0.57 -7.67 32.38
N PRO A 18 0.66 -8.25 32.28
CA PRO A 18 1.61 -7.86 31.24
C PRO A 18 1.06 -8.02 29.82
N ALA A 19 0.36 -9.13 29.56
CA ALA A 19 -0.21 -9.44 28.26
C ALA A 19 -1.40 -8.51 27.92
N GLY A 20 -2.29 -8.26 28.90
CA GLY A 20 -3.42 -7.34 28.71
C GLY A 20 -2.99 -5.90 28.46
N ILE A 21 -2.00 -5.40 29.23
CA ILE A 21 -1.42 -4.07 29.01
C ILE A 21 -0.82 -3.96 27.61
N ALA A 22 -0.05 -4.98 27.17
CA ALA A 22 0.53 -4.99 25.83
C ALA A 22 -0.55 -5.00 24.74
N ALA A 23 -1.59 -5.82 24.88
CA ALA A 23 -2.70 -5.89 23.93
C ALA A 23 -3.47 -4.56 23.82
N GLN A 24 -3.79 -3.93 24.96
CA GLN A 24 -4.51 -2.66 24.97
C GLN A 24 -3.68 -1.51 24.38
N ILE A 25 -2.39 -1.45 24.68
CA ILE A 25 -1.48 -0.48 24.05
C ILE A 25 -1.34 -0.75 22.55
N GLY A 26 -1.27 -2.03 22.14
CA GLY A 26 -1.31 -2.43 20.74
C GLY A 26 -2.52 -1.87 20.01
N GLY A 27 -3.72 -2.01 20.58
CA GLY A 27 -4.95 -1.44 20.01
C GLY A 27 -4.95 0.09 19.95
N LEU A 28 -4.35 0.78 20.93
CA LEU A 28 -4.19 2.24 20.89
C LEU A 28 -3.26 2.69 19.75
N ILE A 29 -2.22 1.91 19.44
CA ILE A 29 -1.33 2.15 18.30
C ILE A 29 -2.08 1.89 16.98
N GLU A 30 -2.82 0.79 16.91
CA GLU A 30 -3.62 0.39 15.74
C GLU A 30 -4.66 1.45 15.36
N HIS A 31 -5.39 1.99 16.35
CA HIS A 31 -6.36 3.07 16.14
C HIS A 31 -5.73 4.47 16.04
N LYS A 32 -4.41 4.57 15.89
CA LYS A 32 -3.64 5.83 15.75
C LYS A 32 -3.83 6.83 16.91
N ILE A 33 -4.31 6.36 18.07
CA ILE A 33 -4.38 7.15 19.32
C ILE A 33 -2.96 7.38 19.86
N LEU A 34 -2.10 6.37 19.73
CA LEU A 34 -0.64 6.46 19.89
C LEU A 34 0.02 6.41 18.50
N PRO A 35 0.20 7.54 17.81
CA PRO A 35 0.78 7.55 16.48
C PRO A 35 2.25 7.09 16.48
N VAL A 36 2.75 6.78 15.29
CA VAL A 36 4.17 6.45 15.06
C VAL A 36 5.07 7.56 15.63
N ASP A 37 6.22 7.15 16.17
CA ASP A 37 7.19 8.01 16.87
C ASP A 37 6.69 8.64 18.18
N SER A 38 5.45 8.36 18.62
CA SER A 38 5.01 8.73 19.95
C SER A 38 5.95 8.16 21.00
N ARG A 39 6.30 9.01 21.95
CA ARG A 39 7.10 8.63 23.10
C ARG A 39 6.18 8.03 24.14
N LEU A 40 6.52 6.83 24.60
CA LEU A 40 5.80 6.20 25.70
C LEU A 40 6.37 6.70 27.04
N PRO A 41 5.54 6.78 28.08
CA PRO A 41 5.99 7.01 29.45
C PRO A 41 7.07 6.02 29.87
N THR A 42 7.86 6.38 30.87
CA THR A 42 8.85 5.45 31.42
C THR A 42 8.15 4.30 32.14
N VAL A 43 8.86 3.16 32.21
CA VAL A 43 8.38 1.97 32.94
C VAL A 43 8.01 2.31 34.39
N ARG A 44 8.76 3.22 35.03
CA ARG A 44 8.51 3.63 36.42
C ARG A 44 7.29 4.52 36.56
N GLU A 45 7.14 5.52 35.70
CA GLU A 45 5.98 6.42 35.69
C GLU A 45 4.69 5.63 35.49
N LEU A 46 4.64 4.80 34.45
CA LEU A 46 3.43 4.04 34.15
C LEU A 46 3.12 2.97 35.21
N ALA A 47 4.13 2.35 35.81
CA ALA A 47 3.93 1.41 36.92
C ALA A 47 3.30 2.09 38.14
N GLN A 48 3.72 3.32 38.44
CA GLN A 48 3.17 4.13 39.53
C GLN A 48 1.71 4.48 39.27
N GLU A 49 1.38 5.00 38.08
CA GLU A 49 0.01 5.38 37.72
C GLU A 49 -0.93 4.16 37.67
N LEU A 50 -0.45 3.02 37.19
CA LEU A 50 -1.26 1.79 37.14
C LEU A 50 -1.30 1.02 38.46
N GLY A 51 -0.51 1.41 39.47
CA GLY A 51 -0.41 0.67 40.74
C GLY A 51 0.09 -0.77 40.58
N VAL A 52 0.92 -1.04 39.57
CA VAL A 52 1.49 -2.37 39.29
C VAL A 52 3.00 -2.39 39.52
N SER A 53 3.60 -3.58 39.52
CA SER A 53 5.05 -3.70 39.63
C SER A 53 5.77 -3.16 38.38
N VAL A 54 6.96 -2.61 38.55
CA VAL A 54 7.86 -2.23 37.44
C VAL A 54 8.14 -3.43 36.52
N GLY A 55 8.21 -4.64 37.09
CA GLY A 55 8.39 -5.88 36.33
C GLY A 55 7.22 -6.19 35.38
N THR A 56 5.98 -5.86 35.79
CA THR A 56 4.77 -6.02 34.97
C THR A 56 4.84 -5.16 33.71
N ILE A 57 5.19 -3.87 33.88
CA ILE A 57 5.35 -2.95 32.73
C ILE A 57 6.56 -3.32 31.89
N ALA A 58 7.67 -3.74 32.50
CA ALA A 58 8.83 -4.21 31.76
C ALA A 58 8.52 -5.44 30.89
N GLN A 59 7.72 -6.38 31.39
CA GLN A 59 7.23 -7.52 30.62
C GLN A 59 6.26 -7.11 29.51
N ALA A 60 5.32 -6.20 29.78
CA ALA A 60 4.45 -5.64 28.74
C ALA A 60 5.26 -4.96 27.63
N TRP A 61 6.31 -4.20 27.98
CA TRP A 61 7.20 -3.56 27.00
C TRP A 61 8.03 -4.60 26.25
N SER A 62 8.42 -5.70 26.89
CA SER A 62 9.07 -6.83 26.20
C SER A 62 8.12 -7.46 25.19
N HIS A 63 6.86 -7.72 25.55
CA HIS A 63 5.86 -8.24 24.62
C HIS A 63 5.63 -7.30 23.43
N LEU A 64 5.46 -5.99 23.69
CA LEU A 64 5.33 -4.99 22.62
C LEU A 64 6.58 -4.95 21.73
N ARG A 65 7.78 -5.09 22.31
CA ARG A 65 9.05 -5.11 21.57
C ARG A 65 9.27 -6.41 20.80
N GLU A 66 8.89 -7.55 21.35
CA GLU A 66 8.88 -8.86 20.67
C GLU A 66 7.92 -8.83 19.49
N GLN A 67 6.80 -8.13 19.64
CA GLN A 67 5.87 -7.83 18.55
C GLN A 67 6.35 -6.70 17.65
N GLY A 68 7.49 -6.06 17.96
CA GLY A 68 8.10 -4.90 17.28
C GLY A 68 7.28 -3.61 17.24
N LEU A 69 6.27 -3.48 18.11
CA LEU A 69 5.43 -2.28 18.25
C LEU A 69 6.21 -1.08 18.80
N VAL A 70 7.29 -1.34 19.53
CA VAL A 70 8.07 -0.31 20.21
C VAL A 70 9.57 -0.60 20.18
N GLU A 71 10.39 0.44 20.23
CA GLU A 71 11.83 0.35 20.47
C GLU A 71 12.22 1.09 21.76
N THR A 72 13.19 0.55 22.51
CA THR A 72 13.78 1.21 23.67
C THR A 72 15.20 1.64 23.36
N ARG A 73 15.47 2.95 23.40
CA ARG A 73 16.84 3.49 23.22
C ARG A 73 17.48 3.76 24.59
N ARG A 74 18.77 3.40 24.76
CA ARG A 74 19.56 3.55 26.01
C ARG A 74 19.48 4.93 26.68
N ARG A 75 19.21 6.01 25.94
CA ARG A 75 19.03 7.39 26.48
C ARG A 75 17.80 8.12 25.90
N GLY A 76 16.93 7.42 25.17
CA GLY A 76 15.85 8.03 24.38
C GLY A 76 14.43 7.70 24.83
N GLY A 77 14.26 6.87 25.86
CA GLY A 77 12.96 6.34 26.26
C GLY A 77 12.48 5.23 25.32
N THR A 78 11.20 4.88 25.43
CA THR A 78 10.53 3.93 24.55
C THR A 78 9.69 4.70 23.53
N ARG A 79 9.75 4.31 22.26
CA ARG A 79 8.99 4.96 21.17
C ARG A 79 8.22 3.94 20.37
N VAL A 80 7.04 4.34 19.91
CA VAL A 80 6.20 3.57 18.99
C VAL A 80 6.89 3.50 17.63
N LEU A 81 7.09 2.28 17.13
CA LEU A 81 7.72 2.05 15.83
C LEU A 81 6.70 2.16 14.70
N PRO A 82 7.10 2.66 13.51
CA PRO A 82 6.33 2.44 12.29
C PRO A 82 6.21 0.93 12.05
N ARG A 83 5.01 0.43 11.74
CA ARG A 83 4.82 -0.98 11.38
C ARG A 83 5.73 -1.41 10.22
N ALA A 84 6.04 -0.48 9.31
CA ALA A 84 7.02 -0.64 8.23
C ALA A 84 8.47 -0.98 8.69
N ARG A 85 8.91 -0.55 9.88
CA ARG A 85 10.29 -0.79 10.38
C ARG A 85 10.52 -2.23 10.82
N ARG A 86 9.47 -2.94 11.28
CA ARG A 86 9.53 -4.37 11.64
C ARG A 86 9.82 -5.24 10.43
N ARG A 87 9.04 -4.99 9.38
CA ARG A 87 9.00 -5.88 8.22
C ARG A 87 10.29 -5.84 7.41
N ALA A 88 10.90 -4.67 7.20
CA ALA A 88 12.16 -4.55 6.46
C ALA A 88 13.33 -5.38 7.03
N GLU A 89 13.38 -5.61 8.36
CA GLU A 89 14.42 -6.43 9.01
C GLU A 89 14.03 -7.93 9.04
N ASP A 90 12.74 -8.26 9.08
CA ASP A 90 12.20 -9.63 8.96
C ASP A 90 12.22 -10.19 7.53
N PHE A 91 12.53 -9.34 6.55
CA PHE A 91 12.39 -9.57 5.10
C PHE A 91 13.63 -10.17 4.41
N ALA A 92 14.30 -11.14 5.04
CA ALA A 92 15.44 -11.86 4.45
C ALA A 92 15.04 -13.07 3.56
N GLY A 93 13.93 -12.97 2.82
CA GLY A 93 13.40 -14.03 1.95
C GLY A 93 13.21 -13.59 0.49
N PRO A 94 12.97 -14.53 -0.44
CA PRO A 94 12.47 -14.19 -1.78
C PRO A 94 11.17 -13.40 -1.62
N GLY A 95 11.04 -12.29 -2.34
CA GLY A 95 9.90 -11.39 -2.22
C GLY A 95 10.05 -10.20 -1.27
N ALA A 96 11.24 -10.01 -0.67
CA ALA A 96 11.52 -8.78 0.04
C ALA A 96 12.99 -8.30 -0.03
N PRO A 97 13.21 -6.98 -0.02
CA PRO A 97 12.22 -5.90 -0.11
C PRO A 97 11.57 -5.83 -1.50
N LEU A 98 10.31 -5.34 -1.58
CA LEU A 98 9.63 -5.09 -2.86
C LEU A 98 10.51 -4.19 -3.75
N LYS A 99 11.07 -4.77 -4.83
CA LYS A 99 12.03 -4.12 -5.72
C LYS A 99 11.35 -3.27 -6.78
N MET A 100 10.14 -3.67 -7.18
CA MET A 100 9.38 -2.96 -8.20
C MET A 100 7.94 -2.77 -7.77
N LEU A 101 7.47 -1.52 -7.86
CA LEU A 101 6.11 -1.12 -7.57
C LEU A 101 5.46 -0.62 -8.85
N GLY A 102 4.35 -1.22 -9.23
CA GLY A 102 3.53 -0.72 -10.33
C GLY A 102 2.05 -0.75 -10.01
N PHE A 103 1.27 -0.30 -10.99
CA PHE A 103 -0.19 -0.37 -10.92
C PHE A 103 -0.77 -0.69 -12.31
N LEU A 104 -1.96 -1.27 -12.30
CA LEU A 104 -2.74 -1.57 -13.50
C LEU A 104 -3.98 -0.66 -13.49
N THR A 105 -4.23 0.05 -14.58
CA THR A 105 -5.43 0.89 -14.74
C THR A 105 -6.26 0.45 -15.94
N HIS A 106 -7.57 0.61 -15.81
CA HIS A 106 -8.58 0.19 -16.76
C HIS A 106 -9.28 1.43 -17.34
N PRO A 107 -9.09 1.76 -18.62
CA PRO A 107 -9.96 2.71 -19.29
C PRO A 107 -11.38 2.14 -19.27
N LEU A 108 -12.31 2.85 -18.64
CA LEU A 108 -13.69 2.38 -18.47
C LEU A 108 -14.36 2.07 -19.83
N PRO A 109 -15.00 0.89 -19.99
CA PRO A 109 -15.77 0.59 -21.18
C PRO A 109 -17.04 1.46 -21.24
N GLY A 110 -17.37 1.99 -22.42
CA GLY A 110 -18.71 2.54 -22.69
C GLY A 110 -18.81 4.00 -23.09
N SER A 111 -17.72 4.76 -23.16
CA SER A 111 -17.77 6.05 -23.85
C SER A 111 -16.42 6.44 -24.43
N ALA A 112 -16.43 6.87 -25.69
CA ALA A 112 -15.38 7.70 -26.28
C ALA A 112 -15.41 9.10 -25.62
N ASP A 113 -15.34 9.13 -24.29
CA ASP A 113 -15.47 10.33 -23.48
C ASP A 113 -14.08 10.77 -23.08
N SER A 114 -13.75 12.00 -23.45
CA SER A 114 -12.45 12.61 -23.19
C SER A 114 -12.10 12.58 -21.70
N ALA A 115 -13.11 12.55 -20.82
CA ALA A 115 -12.92 12.47 -19.37
C ALA A 115 -12.25 11.16 -18.92
N ASN A 116 -12.65 10.00 -19.47
CA ASN A 116 -12.07 8.70 -19.10
C ASN A 116 -10.62 8.58 -19.56
N TYR A 117 -10.35 9.07 -20.78
CA TYR A 117 -8.99 9.16 -21.31
C TYR A 117 -8.12 10.07 -20.44
N GLU A 118 -8.62 11.25 -20.09
CA GLU A 118 -7.87 12.21 -19.29
C GLU A 118 -7.63 11.70 -17.86
N GLN A 119 -8.63 11.07 -17.22
CA GLN A 119 -8.46 10.42 -15.92
C GLN A 119 -7.38 9.32 -15.97
N THR A 120 -7.34 8.53 -17.05
CA THR A 120 -6.28 7.51 -17.27
C THR A 120 -4.91 8.18 -17.37
N MET A 121 -4.77 9.25 -18.16
CA MET A 121 -3.52 10.01 -18.26
C MET A 121 -3.09 10.58 -16.89
N GLN A 122 -4.02 11.21 -16.17
CA GLN A 122 -3.76 11.80 -14.86
C GLN A 122 -3.32 10.75 -13.84
N SER A 123 -3.88 9.54 -13.90
CA SER A 123 -3.49 8.44 -13.02
C SER A 123 -2.06 7.97 -13.30
N ILE A 124 -1.66 7.92 -14.58
CA ILE A 124 -0.27 7.60 -14.99
C ILE A 124 0.72 8.69 -14.58
N GLU A 125 0.38 9.95 -14.79
CA GLU A 125 1.18 11.09 -14.34
C GLU A 125 1.35 11.10 -12.82
N LEU A 126 0.26 10.84 -12.08
CA LEU A 126 0.30 10.73 -10.62
C LEU A 126 1.18 9.56 -10.17
N GLY A 127 1.06 8.39 -10.81
CA GLY A 127 1.92 7.25 -10.52
C GLY A 127 3.41 7.59 -10.65
N GLU A 128 3.79 8.33 -11.71
CA GLU A 128 5.17 8.81 -11.87
C GLU A 128 5.60 9.77 -10.75
N GLN A 129 4.72 10.68 -10.34
CA GLN A 129 4.98 11.64 -9.27
C GLN A 129 5.16 10.94 -7.92
N LEU A 130 4.37 9.90 -7.66
CA LEU A 130 4.42 9.08 -6.45
C LEU A 130 5.55 8.03 -6.47
N GLY A 131 6.30 7.91 -7.57
CA GLY A 131 7.46 7.02 -7.64
C GLY A 131 7.13 5.55 -7.93
N PHE A 132 5.99 5.27 -8.57
CA PHE A 132 5.74 3.98 -9.20
C PHE A 132 6.73 3.76 -10.35
N ASP A 133 7.26 2.55 -10.47
CA ASP A 133 8.23 2.21 -11.51
C ASP A 133 7.57 1.84 -12.83
N ALA A 134 6.31 1.40 -12.80
CA ALA A 134 5.57 0.94 -13.97
C ALA A 134 4.06 1.18 -13.85
N ALA A 135 3.43 1.47 -14.98
CA ALA A 135 1.99 1.50 -15.15
C ALA A 135 1.62 0.60 -16.33
N TRP A 136 0.67 -0.31 -16.11
CA TRP A 136 0.07 -1.11 -17.17
C TRP A 136 -1.33 -0.64 -17.49
N LEU A 137 -1.68 -0.72 -18.77
CA LEU A 137 -3.05 -0.59 -19.23
C LEU A 137 -3.62 -1.97 -19.46
N ALA A 138 -4.75 -2.26 -18.83
CA ALA A 138 -5.52 -3.45 -19.17
C ALA A 138 -6.01 -3.36 -20.61
N ALA A 139 -5.95 -4.48 -21.31
CA ALA A 139 -6.57 -4.63 -22.61
C ALA A 139 -8.10 -4.69 -22.46
N PRO A 140 -8.85 -4.21 -23.45
CA PRO A 140 -10.29 -4.40 -23.50
C PRO A 140 -10.65 -5.89 -23.48
N GLU A 141 -11.61 -6.26 -22.65
CA GLU A 141 -12.01 -7.66 -22.42
C GLU A 141 -12.92 -8.18 -23.55
N GLN A 142 -13.64 -7.28 -24.23
CA GLN A 142 -14.49 -7.63 -25.38
C GLN A 142 -14.02 -7.03 -26.72
N ARG A 143 -14.08 -7.84 -27.79
CA ARG A 143 -13.97 -7.39 -29.19
C ARG A 143 -15.12 -6.41 -29.48
N GLY A 144 -14.85 -5.12 -29.40
CA GLY A 144 -15.85 -4.05 -29.60
C GLY A 144 -15.60 -2.79 -28.78
N GLU A 145 -14.69 -2.82 -27.81
CA GLU A 145 -14.32 -1.66 -27.01
C GLU A 145 -13.49 -0.62 -27.80
N THR A 146 -13.72 0.65 -27.48
CA THR A 146 -13.47 1.82 -28.34
C THR A 146 -12.13 2.53 -28.10
N TYR A 147 -11.13 1.87 -27.50
CA TYR A 147 -9.81 2.49 -27.30
C TYR A 147 -8.67 1.59 -27.74
N SER A 148 -7.56 2.22 -28.14
CA SER A 148 -6.31 1.52 -28.44
C SER A 148 -5.37 1.70 -27.25
N PRO A 149 -5.04 0.63 -26.51
CA PRO A 149 -4.02 0.69 -25.45
C PRO A 149 -2.71 1.29 -25.96
N LEU A 150 -2.31 0.95 -27.19
CA LEU A 150 -1.09 1.45 -27.83
C LEU A 150 -1.11 2.97 -28.02
N SER A 151 -2.24 3.55 -28.44
CA SER A 151 -2.39 5.01 -28.57
C SER A 151 -2.34 5.72 -27.21
N ILE A 152 -2.94 5.13 -26.18
CA ILE A 152 -2.91 5.66 -24.82
C ILE A 152 -1.47 5.62 -24.27
N LEU A 153 -0.74 4.52 -24.46
CA LEU A 153 0.67 4.43 -24.07
C LEU A 153 1.55 5.44 -24.83
N ALA A 154 1.29 5.66 -26.12
CA ALA A 154 2.02 6.65 -26.91
C ALA A 154 1.82 8.06 -26.35
N ALA A 155 0.59 8.42 -25.98
CA ALA A 155 0.32 9.71 -25.34
C ALA A 155 0.90 9.81 -23.92
N ALA A 156 0.74 8.79 -23.10
CA ALA A 156 1.31 8.72 -21.76
C ALA A 156 2.84 8.88 -21.78
N SER A 157 3.50 8.33 -22.81
CA SER A 157 4.94 8.48 -23.00
C SER A 157 5.40 9.93 -23.17
N GLN A 158 4.54 10.81 -23.69
CA GLN A 158 4.84 12.23 -23.87
C GLN A 158 4.60 13.05 -22.60
N ARG A 159 3.73 12.57 -21.70
CA ARG A 159 3.41 13.23 -20.43
C ARG A 159 4.29 12.77 -19.26
N THR A 160 4.99 11.65 -19.43
CA THR A 160 5.84 11.04 -18.41
C THR A 160 7.28 10.86 -18.89
N ARG A 161 8.24 10.77 -17.97
CA ARG A 161 9.67 10.68 -18.31
C ARG A 161 10.41 9.48 -17.75
N ARG A 162 9.90 8.86 -16.69
CA ARG A 162 10.57 7.82 -15.90
C ARG A 162 9.72 6.55 -15.78
N ILE A 163 8.42 6.67 -15.53
CA ILE A 163 7.57 5.50 -15.32
C ILE A 163 7.57 4.63 -16.57
N ARG A 164 7.69 3.31 -16.37
CA ARG A 164 7.60 2.32 -17.42
C ARG A 164 6.15 2.09 -17.80
N LEU A 165 5.91 1.80 -19.07
CA LEU A 165 4.58 1.77 -19.68
C LEU A 165 4.37 0.43 -20.35
N GLY A 166 3.26 -0.25 -20.07
CA GLY A 166 2.99 -1.57 -20.63
C GLY A 166 1.52 -1.86 -20.84
N THR A 167 1.24 -2.98 -21.49
CA THR A 167 -0.11 -3.55 -21.61
C THR A 167 -0.23 -4.82 -20.78
N TYR A 168 -1.43 -5.08 -20.28
CA TYR A 168 -1.80 -6.33 -19.61
C TYR A 168 -2.96 -6.97 -20.39
N GLY A 169 -2.83 -8.25 -20.76
CA GLY A 169 -3.87 -8.96 -21.54
C GLY A 169 -3.93 -8.61 -23.03
N ALA A 170 -3.05 -7.75 -23.54
CA ALA A 170 -2.84 -7.53 -24.98
C ALA A 170 -1.36 -7.72 -25.31
N ASP A 171 -1.06 -8.46 -26.38
CA ASP A 171 0.29 -8.61 -26.91
C ASP A 171 0.59 -7.46 -27.89
N PRO A 172 1.53 -6.55 -27.57
CA PRO A 172 1.95 -5.49 -28.50
C PRO A 172 2.53 -6.03 -29.81
N ALA A 173 3.00 -7.30 -29.83
CA ALA A 173 3.52 -7.95 -31.01
C ALA A 173 2.43 -8.33 -32.04
N GLU A 174 1.14 -8.29 -31.68
CA GLU A 174 0.04 -8.41 -32.66
C GLU A 174 0.06 -7.28 -33.71
N HIS A 175 0.75 -6.18 -33.42
CA HIS A 175 0.93 -5.04 -34.33
C HIS A 175 2.40 -4.57 -34.38
N PRO A 176 3.30 -5.29 -35.08
CA PRO A 176 4.76 -5.07 -35.00
C PRO A 176 5.21 -3.66 -35.42
N ALA A 177 4.52 -3.03 -36.39
CA ALA A 177 4.80 -1.65 -36.80
C ALA A 177 4.45 -0.61 -35.70
N ASN A 178 3.38 -0.86 -34.94
CA ASN A 178 2.96 0.02 -33.85
C ASN A 178 3.89 -0.13 -32.65
N ARG A 179 4.37 -1.36 -32.38
CA ARG A 179 5.36 -1.63 -31.33
C ARG A 179 6.65 -0.84 -31.53
N PHE A 180 7.22 -0.84 -32.74
CA PHE A 180 8.45 -0.08 -33.03
C PHE A 180 8.27 1.43 -32.76
N THR A 181 7.12 1.99 -33.14
CA THR A 181 6.80 3.39 -32.88
C THR A 181 6.72 3.68 -31.39
N LEU A 182 6.05 2.81 -30.63
CA LEU A 182 5.95 2.90 -29.17
C LEU A 182 7.30 2.77 -28.48
N GLU A 183 8.14 1.82 -28.88
CA GLU A 183 9.50 1.66 -28.33
C GLU A 183 10.31 2.96 -28.47
N ARG A 184 10.18 3.63 -29.64
CA ARG A 184 10.84 4.90 -29.90
C ARG A 184 10.30 6.04 -29.03
N LEU A 185 8.98 6.15 -28.87
CA LEU A 185 8.32 7.19 -28.08
C LEU A 185 8.55 7.01 -26.58
N CYS A 186 8.46 5.77 -26.09
CA CYS A 186 8.73 5.42 -24.70
C CYS A 186 10.21 5.55 -24.34
N GLY A 187 11.13 5.53 -25.31
CA GLY A 187 12.56 5.71 -25.07
C GLY A 187 13.15 4.60 -24.19
N GLY A 188 12.75 3.35 -24.44
CA GLY A 188 13.18 2.20 -23.63
C GLY A 188 12.34 1.94 -22.37
N ARG A 189 11.27 2.71 -22.14
CA ARG A 189 10.34 2.53 -21.01
C ARG A 189 9.18 1.57 -21.30
N LEU A 190 9.09 1.00 -22.51
CA LEU A 190 8.05 0.03 -22.83
C LEU A 190 8.37 -1.30 -22.13
N VAL A 191 7.43 -1.84 -21.36
CA VAL A 191 7.57 -3.11 -20.63
C VAL A 191 6.40 -4.05 -20.89
N GLU A 192 6.68 -5.34 -20.81
CA GLU A 192 5.67 -6.40 -20.85
C GLU A 192 5.27 -6.78 -19.43
N PHE A 193 4.02 -7.20 -19.24
CA PHE A 193 3.58 -7.79 -17.99
C PHE A 193 3.96 -9.27 -17.97
N ASP A 194 4.72 -9.71 -16.97
CA ASP A 194 5.13 -11.10 -16.78
C ASP A 194 4.58 -11.60 -15.44
N GLU A 195 3.51 -12.42 -15.50
CA GLU A 195 2.84 -13.00 -14.33
C GLU A 195 3.77 -13.90 -13.49
N ARG A 196 4.90 -14.35 -14.04
CA ARG A 196 5.91 -15.11 -13.28
C ARG A 196 6.82 -14.23 -12.43
N ARG A 197 6.81 -12.92 -12.70
CA ARG A 197 7.68 -11.94 -12.04
C ARG A 197 6.90 -10.91 -11.26
N VAL A 198 5.70 -10.56 -11.69
CA VAL A 198 4.89 -9.49 -11.11
C VAL A 198 3.67 -10.09 -10.44
N PHE A 199 3.59 -9.95 -9.11
CA PHE A 199 2.39 -10.28 -8.37
C PHE A 199 1.29 -9.24 -8.66
N LEU A 200 0.16 -9.67 -9.21
CA LEU A 200 -1.00 -8.80 -9.45
C LEU A 200 -2.03 -8.98 -8.35
N ALA A 201 -2.46 -7.87 -7.74
CA ALA A 201 -3.59 -7.86 -6.82
C ALA A 201 -4.40 -6.57 -6.93
N THR A 202 -5.69 -6.63 -6.62
CA THR A 202 -6.50 -5.44 -6.39
C THR A 202 -6.41 -5.09 -4.91
N ALA A 203 -5.81 -3.95 -4.58
CA ALA A 203 -5.67 -3.46 -3.21
C ALA A 203 -6.27 -2.07 -3.07
N VAL A 204 -7.12 -1.89 -2.05
CA VAL A 204 -7.84 -0.64 -1.78
C VAL A 204 -7.52 -0.20 -0.34
N PRO A 205 -6.38 0.51 -0.12
CA PRO A 205 -6.01 0.99 1.20
C PRO A 205 -6.96 2.10 1.69
N THR A 206 -7.27 2.10 2.97
CA THR A 206 -8.21 3.04 3.60
C THR A 206 -7.54 4.04 4.55
N ASP A 207 -6.21 4.08 4.61
CA ASP A 207 -5.45 4.87 5.60
C ASP A 207 -5.80 6.35 5.65
N THR A 208 -6.04 6.93 4.47
CA THR A 208 -6.41 8.34 4.28
C THR A 208 -7.78 8.52 3.61
N ALA A 209 -8.51 7.42 3.41
CA ALA A 209 -9.84 7.46 2.81
C ALA A 209 -10.82 8.25 3.68
N SER A 210 -11.65 9.07 3.04
CA SER A 210 -12.81 9.69 3.70
C SER A 210 -13.85 8.63 4.06
N ARG A 211 -14.80 8.97 4.95
CA ARG A 211 -15.91 8.06 5.29
C ARG A 211 -16.76 7.68 4.07
N GLU A 212 -16.93 8.61 3.14
CA GLU A 212 -17.69 8.38 1.90
C GLU A 212 -16.93 7.46 0.94
N GLN A 213 -15.62 7.64 0.83
CA GLN A 213 -14.74 6.76 0.05
C GLN A 213 -14.74 5.35 0.64
N GLU A 214 -14.55 5.22 1.96
CA GLU A 214 -14.53 3.93 2.64
C GLU A 214 -15.85 3.16 2.47
N ALA A 215 -16.99 3.84 2.54
CA ALA A 215 -18.29 3.23 2.27
C ALA A 215 -18.37 2.69 0.83
N ARG A 216 -17.96 3.50 -0.15
CA ARG A 216 -17.92 3.11 -1.57
C ARG A 216 -16.98 1.92 -1.82
N TYR A 217 -15.82 1.89 -1.15
CA TYR A 217 -14.83 0.82 -1.30
C TYR A 217 -15.33 -0.49 -0.71
N ARG A 218 -16.02 -0.42 0.44
CA ARG A 218 -16.69 -1.56 1.05
C ARG A 218 -17.78 -2.11 0.14
N ASP A 219 -18.62 -1.25 -0.42
CA ASP A 219 -19.66 -1.65 -1.36
C ASP A 219 -19.06 -2.30 -2.61
N TYR A 220 -17.97 -1.76 -3.15
CA TYR A 220 -17.25 -2.35 -4.27
C TYR A 220 -16.77 -3.78 -3.94
N VAL A 221 -16.07 -3.98 -2.83
CA VAL A 221 -15.54 -5.31 -2.46
C VAL A 221 -16.65 -6.31 -2.15
N GLN A 222 -17.75 -5.87 -1.52
CA GLN A 222 -18.88 -6.75 -1.21
C GLN A 222 -19.65 -7.23 -2.45
N ASN A 223 -19.73 -6.39 -3.49
CA ASN A 223 -20.46 -6.72 -4.72
C ASN A 223 -19.58 -7.42 -5.77
N GLN A 224 -18.27 -7.45 -5.54
CA GLN A 224 -17.30 -8.11 -6.41
C GLN A 224 -17.14 -9.58 -6.00
N GLN A 225 -17.22 -10.50 -6.97
CA GLN A 225 -16.89 -11.92 -6.80
C GLN A 225 -15.70 -12.40 -7.66
N PRO A 226 -14.59 -11.63 -7.81
CA PRO A 226 -13.42 -12.11 -8.52
C PRO A 226 -12.61 -13.09 -7.67
N ASP A 227 -11.89 -13.98 -8.36
CA ASP A 227 -10.86 -14.83 -7.78
C ASP A 227 -9.49 -14.40 -8.33
N PRO A 228 -8.57 -13.86 -7.51
CA PRO A 228 -8.69 -13.61 -6.07
C PRO A 228 -9.52 -12.36 -5.72
N ALA A 229 -10.09 -12.36 -4.51
CA ALA A 229 -10.89 -11.25 -4.00
C ALA A 229 -10.05 -9.97 -3.77
N PRO A 230 -10.60 -8.76 -3.96
CA PRO A 230 -9.89 -7.52 -3.69
C PRO A 230 -9.57 -7.38 -2.19
N LEU A 231 -8.38 -6.87 -1.88
CA LEU A 231 -7.93 -6.59 -0.53
C LEU A 231 -8.37 -5.19 -0.11
N LEU A 232 -9.10 -5.07 1.00
CA LEU A 232 -9.60 -3.82 1.57
C LEU A 232 -9.19 -3.71 3.03
N GLY A 233 -8.66 -2.55 3.43
CA GLY A 233 -8.28 -2.28 4.81
C GLY A 233 -7.17 -1.23 4.87
N THR A 234 -6.57 -1.09 6.03
CA THR A 234 -5.32 -0.34 6.18
C THR A 234 -4.20 -0.98 5.35
N SER A 235 -3.21 -0.18 4.97
CA SER A 235 -2.02 -0.65 4.24
C SER A 235 -1.33 -1.81 4.96
N ASP A 236 -1.36 -1.81 6.29
CA ASP A 236 -0.77 -2.87 7.08
C ASP A 236 -1.59 -4.18 7.04
N GLU A 237 -2.92 -4.10 7.10
CA GLU A 237 -3.81 -5.27 6.95
C GLU A 237 -3.69 -5.87 5.54
N ILE A 238 -3.62 -5.01 4.52
CA ILE A 238 -3.40 -5.44 3.13
C ILE A 238 -2.03 -6.11 3.01
N ALA A 239 -0.98 -5.52 3.59
CA ALA A 239 0.35 -6.11 3.56
C ALA A 239 0.42 -7.45 4.31
N ASP A 240 -0.34 -7.65 5.39
CA ASP A 240 -0.51 -8.94 6.06
C ASP A 240 -1.18 -9.96 5.14
N ALA A 241 -2.28 -9.57 4.49
CA ALA A 241 -3.01 -10.46 3.59
C ALA A 241 -2.14 -10.88 2.39
N MET A 242 -1.38 -9.96 1.80
CA MET A 242 -0.46 -10.29 0.69
C MET A 242 0.64 -11.26 1.11
N LEU A 243 1.22 -11.11 2.31
CA LEU A 243 2.25 -12.04 2.80
C LEU A 243 1.72 -13.45 3.09
N GLN A 244 0.41 -13.62 3.19
CA GLN A 244 -0.21 -14.95 3.34
C GLN A 244 -0.45 -15.63 1.98
N GLN A 245 -0.26 -14.92 0.87
CA GLN A 245 -0.46 -15.44 -0.48
C GLN A 245 0.85 -16.03 -1.01
N ALA A 246 0.85 -17.33 -1.31
CA ALA A 246 2.03 -18.05 -1.79
C ALA A 246 2.65 -17.39 -3.03
N GLY A 247 1.82 -16.90 -3.96
CA GLY A 247 2.29 -16.24 -5.17
C GLY A 247 3.05 -14.94 -4.93
N TYR A 248 2.80 -14.22 -3.83
CA TYR A 248 3.54 -13.00 -3.50
C TYR A 248 4.95 -13.33 -2.95
N LEU A 249 5.09 -14.43 -2.21
CA LEU A 249 6.37 -14.84 -1.62
C LEU A 249 7.38 -15.37 -2.66
N GLU A 250 6.94 -15.64 -3.88
CA GLU A 250 7.80 -16.14 -4.96
C GLU A 250 8.39 -15.03 -5.83
N VAL A 251 7.93 -13.79 -5.67
CA VAL A 251 8.30 -12.66 -6.54
C VAL A 251 8.62 -11.40 -5.75
N ASP A 252 9.50 -10.55 -6.29
CA ASP A 252 9.91 -9.29 -5.68
C ASP A 252 9.37 -8.04 -6.40
N GLU A 253 8.42 -8.23 -7.31
CA GLU A 253 7.73 -7.18 -8.06
C GLU A 253 6.21 -7.30 -7.83
N ALA A 254 5.53 -6.16 -7.65
CA ALA A 254 4.07 -6.15 -7.45
C ALA A 254 3.41 -5.03 -8.25
N ALA A 255 2.25 -5.34 -8.81
CA ALA A 255 1.35 -4.39 -9.45
C ALA A 255 0.00 -4.41 -8.76
N PHE A 256 -0.54 -3.22 -8.51
CA PHE A 256 -1.87 -3.06 -7.91
C PHE A 256 -2.89 -2.64 -8.96
N ALA A 257 -3.89 -3.49 -9.21
CA ALA A 257 -5.00 -3.15 -10.09
C ALA A 257 -5.92 -2.13 -9.42
N LEU A 258 -6.20 -1.04 -10.13
CA LEU A 258 -7.12 -0.01 -9.69
C LEU A 258 -8.57 -0.49 -9.87
N PRO A 259 -9.43 -0.34 -8.87
CA PRO A 259 -10.85 -0.67 -9.00
C PRO A 259 -11.49 0.08 -10.18
N PRO A 260 -12.16 -0.62 -11.12
CA PRO A 260 -12.87 0.05 -12.20
C PRO A 260 -14.06 0.85 -11.67
N GLY A 261 -14.37 1.97 -12.32
CA GLY A 261 -15.57 2.76 -12.04
C GLY A 261 -15.41 3.81 -10.94
N PHE A 262 -14.21 3.93 -10.37
CA PHE A 262 -13.90 4.91 -9.34
C PHE A 262 -13.54 6.26 -9.95
N SER A 263 -13.71 7.34 -9.18
CA SER A 263 -13.37 8.69 -9.64
C SER A 263 -11.85 8.92 -9.62
N TYR A 264 -11.39 9.99 -10.27
CA TYR A 264 -9.98 10.39 -10.15
C TYR A 264 -9.57 10.68 -8.70
N GLU A 265 -10.44 11.27 -7.88
CA GLU A 265 -10.15 11.53 -6.46
C GLU A 265 -9.93 10.25 -5.65
N ASP A 266 -10.67 9.18 -5.98
CA ASP A 266 -10.46 7.86 -5.41
C ASP A 266 -9.08 7.30 -5.81
N TYR A 267 -8.70 7.43 -7.08
CA TYR A 267 -7.38 6.99 -7.54
C TYR A 267 -6.25 7.82 -6.92
N VAL A 268 -6.44 9.12 -6.69
CA VAL A 268 -5.48 9.95 -5.96
C VAL A 268 -5.24 9.38 -4.57
N GLN A 269 -6.30 9.07 -3.82
CA GLN A 269 -6.17 8.51 -2.48
C GLN A 269 -5.53 7.12 -2.50
N ILE A 270 -6.04 6.21 -3.33
CA ILE A 270 -5.56 4.81 -3.42
C ILE A 270 -4.08 4.78 -3.80
N LEU A 271 -3.68 5.45 -4.89
CA LEU A 271 -2.28 5.45 -5.34
C LEU A 271 -1.35 6.11 -4.32
N THR A 272 -1.81 7.16 -3.63
CA THR A 272 -1.01 7.83 -2.58
C THR A 272 -0.76 6.91 -1.40
N ASP A 273 -1.79 6.21 -0.90
CA ASP A 273 -1.61 5.28 0.21
C ASP A 273 -0.81 4.03 -0.20
N ILE A 274 -0.98 3.55 -1.43
CA ILE A 274 -0.13 2.47 -1.96
C ILE A 274 1.34 2.90 -1.93
N ALA A 275 1.68 4.06 -2.49
CA ALA A 275 3.06 4.51 -2.61
C ALA A 275 3.69 4.87 -1.26
N THR A 276 2.95 5.52 -0.37
CA THR A 276 3.51 6.14 0.85
C THR A 276 3.32 5.31 2.12
N ARG A 277 2.50 4.24 2.08
CA ARG A 277 2.21 3.40 3.25
C ARG A 277 2.31 1.91 2.95
N LEU A 278 1.61 1.41 1.93
CA LEU A 278 1.62 -0.02 1.59
C LEU A 278 2.98 -0.48 1.10
N ALA A 279 3.58 0.22 0.14
CA ALA A 279 4.91 -0.12 -0.37
C ALA A 279 5.98 -0.13 0.74
N PRO A 280 6.03 0.84 1.67
CA PRO A 280 6.82 0.76 2.90
C PRO A 280 6.51 -0.43 3.80
N ALA A 281 5.24 -0.77 3.98
CA ALA A 281 4.85 -1.96 4.73
C ALA A 281 5.31 -3.27 4.04
N LEU A 282 5.57 -3.24 2.73
CA LEU A 282 6.17 -4.32 1.94
C LEU A 282 7.70 -4.21 1.82
N GLY A 283 8.34 -3.35 2.62
CA GLY A 283 9.79 -3.23 2.71
C GLY A 283 10.43 -2.32 1.65
N ARG A 284 9.65 -1.66 0.79
CA ARG A 284 10.17 -0.68 -0.17
C ARG A 284 10.40 0.67 0.53
N PRO A 285 11.58 1.30 0.44
CA PRO A 285 11.78 2.62 1.01
C PRO A 285 10.86 3.66 0.36
N ASN A 286 10.46 4.67 1.14
CA ASN A 286 9.68 5.79 0.61
C ASN A 286 10.43 6.49 -0.53
N PRO A 287 9.71 6.95 -1.58
CA PRO A 287 10.31 7.80 -2.59
C PRO A 287 10.90 9.06 -1.93
N SER A 288 12.17 9.34 -2.23
CA SER A 288 12.93 10.49 -1.74
C SER A 288 12.50 11.80 -2.37
#